data_AF-A0A2A9ND92-F1
#
_entry.id   AF-A0A2A9ND92-F1
#
_cell.length_a   1.000
_cell.length_b   1.000
_cell.length_c   1.000
_cell.angle_alpha   90.00
_cell.angle_beta   90.00
_cell.angle_gamma   90.00
#
_symmetry.space_group_name_H-M   'P 1'
#
loop_
_entity.id
_entity.type
_entity.pdbx_description
1 polymer ?
#
loop_
_entity_poly.entity_id
_entity_poly.type
_entity_poly.pdbx_seq_one_letter_code
_entity_poly.pdbx_strand_id
1 'polypeptide(L)'
;MTPRQDATAEFHSWYEEEHLPLLSRVPGWGSSCRYTLLDHHSEEPPSAAVATVNTSDLLLPETTARPSFSKPPSHLALHTYTSPASFVSKEYHDAVSTPWRNKIVEGSVAERERYVFTYIGILDELPDISA
;
A
#
# COMPACT_ATOMS: atom_id res chain seq x y z
N MET A 1 4.71 1.94 2.43
CA MET A 1 5.93 2.62 1.97
C MET A 1 6.99 2.52 3.06
N THR A 2 8.25 2.37 2.69
CA THR A 2 9.37 2.44 3.63
C THR A 2 10.27 3.62 3.22
N PRO A 3 10.25 4.75 3.95
CA PRO A 3 11.19 5.82 3.69
C PRO A 3 12.60 5.38 4.08
N ARG A 4 13.61 5.93 3.39
CA ARG A 4 15.00 5.81 3.81
C ARG A 4 15.19 6.52 5.16
N GLN A 5 16.04 5.97 6.02
CA GLN A 5 16.21 6.47 7.38
C GLN A 5 16.58 7.97 7.41
N ASP A 6 17.49 8.39 6.53
CA ASP A 6 17.97 9.77 6.37
C ASP A 6 16.91 10.74 5.82
N ALA A 7 15.86 10.23 5.16
CA ALA A 7 14.81 11.03 4.54
C ALA A 7 13.46 10.95 5.27
N THR A 8 13.40 10.29 6.44
CA THR A 8 12.15 10.06 7.18
C THR A 8 11.42 11.38 7.50
N ALA A 9 12.14 12.38 8.02
CA ALA A 9 11.55 13.68 8.35
C ALA A 9 10.96 14.39 7.12
N GLU A 10 11.71 14.42 6.01
CA GLU A 10 11.26 15.02 4.76
C GLU A 10 10.03 14.30 4.19
N PHE A 11 9.98 12.97 4.31
CA PHE A 11 8.82 12.16 3.94
C PHE A 11 7.58 12.53 4.76
N HIS A 12 7.71 12.80 6.05
CA HIS A 12 6.58 13.26 6.87
C HIS A 12 6.11 14.67 6.49
N SER A 13 7.04 15.62 6.35
CA SER A 13 6.74 17.00 5.91
C SER A 13 6.02 17.02 4.56
N TRP A 14 6.50 16.25 3.58
CA TRP A 14 5.85 16.17 2.27
C TRP A 14 4.38 15.71 2.39
N TYR A 15 4.08 14.71 3.22
CA TYR A 15 2.71 14.27 3.43
C TYR A 15 1.82 15.37 4.02
N GLU A 16 2.32 16.08 5.03
CA GLU A 16 1.54 17.05 5.81
C GLU A 16 1.35 18.38 5.10
N GLU A 17 2.40 18.87 4.45
CA GLU A 17 2.45 20.21 3.88
C GLU A 17 1.95 20.25 2.44
N GLU A 18 2.11 19.16 1.68
CA GLU A 18 1.81 19.12 0.26
C GLU A 18 0.82 18.01 -0.11
N HIS A 19 1.14 16.75 0.19
CA HIS A 19 0.40 15.63 -0.37
C HIS A 19 -1.05 15.55 0.13
N LEU A 20 -1.26 15.55 1.45
CA LEU A 20 -2.61 15.46 2.02
C LEU A 20 -3.45 16.70 1.72
N PRO A 21 -2.93 17.95 1.80
CA PRO A 21 -3.69 19.13 1.39
C PRO A 21 -4.07 19.14 -0.10
N LEU A 22 -3.25 18.58 -0.98
CA LEU A 22 -3.60 18.48 -2.40
C LEU A 22 -4.63 17.37 -2.66
N LEU A 23 -4.47 16.20 -2.02
CA LEU A 23 -5.43 15.11 -2.14
C LEU A 23 -6.82 15.49 -1.60
N SER A 24 -6.90 16.29 -0.54
CA SER A 24 -8.20 16.74 0.01
C SER A 24 -9.00 17.63 -0.96
N ARG A 25 -8.36 18.19 -1.99
CA ARG A 25 -9.01 18.98 -3.04
C ARG A 25 -9.50 18.13 -4.20
N VAL A 26 -9.14 16.86 -4.26
CA VAL A 26 -9.52 15.95 -5.36
C VAL A 26 -11.01 15.62 -5.25
N PRO A 27 -11.81 15.85 -6.31
CA PRO A 27 -13.23 15.51 -6.31
C PRO A 27 -13.45 14.01 -6.04
N GLY A 28 -14.30 13.70 -5.06
CA GLY A 28 -14.60 12.33 -4.65
C GLY A 28 -13.53 11.68 -3.76
N TRP A 29 -12.47 12.41 -3.39
CA TRP A 29 -11.52 11.96 -2.37
C TRP A 29 -12.15 12.13 -0.99
N GLY A 30 -12.03 11.08 -0.17
CA GLY A 30 -12.54 11.06 1.19
C GLY A 30 -11.44 11.38 2.20
N SER A 31 -11.41 10.60 3.26
CA SER A 31 -10.40 10.68 4.31
C SER A 31 -9.07 10.06 3.88
N SER A 32 -8.00 10.54 4.51
CA SER A 32 -6.66 9.98 4.37
C SER A 32 -6.04 9.79 5.75
N CYS A 33 -5.61 8.58 6.05
CA CYS A 33 -5.01 8.21 7.33
C CYS A 33 -3.60 7.66 7.11
N ARG A 34 -2.69 7.89 8.07
CA ARG A 34 -1.31 7.40 8.03
C ARG A 34 -1.01 6.62 9.30
N TYR A 35 -0.30 5.51 9.15
CA TYR A 35 0.09 4.62 10.23
C TYR A 35 1.56 4.27 10.11
N THR A 36 2.21 4.10 11.26
CA THR A 36 3.53 3.48 11.35
C THR A 36 3.34 2.05 11.84
N LEU A 37 4.02 1.11 11.21
CA LEU A 37 4.04 -0.28 11.60
C LEU A 37 4.78 -0.41 12.93
N LEU A 38 4.09 -0.90 13.96
CA LEU A 38 4.68 -1.16 15.27
C LEU A 38 5.26 -2.57 15.35
N ASP A 39 4.55 -3.55 14.82
CA ASP A 39 4.93 -4.96 14.83
C ASP A 39 4.37 -5.68 13.60
N HIS A 40 5.02 -6.76 13.20
CA HIS A 40 4.50 -7.68 12.18
C HIS A 40 4.71 -9.12 12.61
N HIS A 41 3.62 -9.87 12.70
CA HIS A 41 3.69 -11.32 12.85
C HIS A 41 3.45 -11.96 11.49
N SER A 42 4.40 -12.77 11.04
CA SER A 42 4.24 -13.58 9.84
C SER A 42 4.15 -15.04 10.24
N GLU A 43 2.97 -15.62 10.10
CA GLU A 43 2.75 -17.07 10.19
C GLU A 43 3.18 -17.72 8.87
N GLU A 44 4.39 -17.46 8.38
CA GLU A 44 4.90 -18.24 7.25
C GLU A 44 5.08 -19.68 7.74
N PRO A 45 4.46 -20.70 7.11
CA PRO A 45 4.96 -22.06 7.31
C PRO A 45 6.44 -22.04 6.90
N PRO A 46 7.35 -22.65 7.68
CA PRO A 46 8.79 -22.47 7.48
C PRO A 46 9.15 -22.72 6.02
N SER A 47 9.73 -21.69 5.39
CA SER A 47 10.25 -21.65 4.01
C SER A 47 11.41 -22.63 3.74
N ALA A 48 11.45 -23.76 4.46
CA ALA A 48 12.43 -24.84 4.33
C ALA A 48 11.77 -26.22 4.07
N ALA A 49 10.46 -26.30 3.82
CA ALA A 49 9.76 -27.57 3.55
C ALA A 49 9.15 -27.67 2.14
N VAL A 50 9.75 -27.04 1.13
CA VAL A 50 9.52 -27.40 -0.27
C VAL A 50 10.85 -27.64 -0.98
N ALA A 51 11.59 -28.62 -0.47
CA ALA A 51 12.62 -29.31 -1.23
C ALA A 51 12.34 -30.81 -1.07
N THR A 52 11.45 -31.33 -1.92
CA THR A 52 11.50 -32.65 -2.60
C THR A 52 10.11 -32.94 -3.18
N VAL A 53 9.73 -32.22 -4.23
CA VAL A 53 8.84 -32.82 -5.23
C VAL A 53 9.43 -32.42 -6.57
N ASN A 54 9.90 -33.42 -7.33
CA ASN A 54 10.44 -33.20 -8.66
C ASN A 54 9.34 -32.58 -9.52
N THR A 55 9.52 -31.31 -9.88
CA THR A 55 8.55 -30.49 -10.63
C THR A 55 8.43 -30.87 -12.11
N SER A 56 8.95 -32.02 -12.53
CA SER A 56 8.91 -32.41 -13.94
C SER A 56 7.53 -32.86 -14.43
N ASP A 57 6.56 -33.13 -13.54
CA ASP A 57 5.24 -33.68 -13.90
C ASP A 57 4.06 -32.71 -13.75
N LEU A 58 4.29 -31.46 -13.34
CA LEU A 58 3.21 -30.48 -13.17
C LEU A 58 3.35 -29.35 -14.18
N LEU A 59 2.70 -29.55 -15.33
CA LEU A 59 2.33 -28.48 -16.28
C LEU A 59 1.31 -27.53 -15.63
N LEU A 60 1.75 -26.73 -14.67
CA LEU A 60 0.98 -25.58 -14.20
C LEU A 60 1.36 -24.36 -15.05
N PRO A 61 0.39 -23.53 -15.50
CA PRO A 61 0.72 -22.24 -16.11
C PRO A 61 1.52 -21.42 -15.09
N GLU A 62 2.54 -20.73 -15.58
CA GLU A 62 3.52 -19.99 -14.76
C GLU A 62 2.80 -19.04 -13.80
N THR A 63 2.59 -19.52 -12.57
CA THR A 63 2.12 -18.70 -11.48
C THR A 63 3.26 -17.73 -11.22
N THR A 64 3.09 -16.48 -11.63
CA THR A 64 4.04 -15.42 -11.31
C THR A 64 4.19 -15.43 -9.79
N ALA A 65 5.33 -15.91 -9.31
CA ALA A 65 5.63 -16.02 -7.90
C ALA A 65 5.26 -14.70 -7.22
N ARG A 66 4.36 -14.74 -6.24
CA ARG A 66 4.06 -13.59 -5.41
C ARG A 66 5.40 -13.14 -4.83
N PRO A 67 5.86 -11.90 -5.04
CA PRO A 67 7.10 -11.44 -4.43
C PRO A 67 6.95 -11.62 -2.92
N SER A 68 7.77 -12.52 -2.36
CA SER A 68 7.90 -12.69 -0.93
C SER A 68 8.64 -11.44 -0.43
N PHE A 69 7.90 -10.52 0.18
CA PHE A 69 8.51 -9.41 0.89
C PHE A 69 9.02 -9.96 2.22
N SER A 70 10.34 -10.08 2.35
CA SER A 70 10.99 -10.58 3.56
C SER A 70 10.70 -9.72 4.80
N LYS A 71 10.17 -8.50 4.61
CA LYS A 71 9.67 -7.62 5.66
C LYS A 71 8.56 -6.71 5.11
N PRO A 72 7.43 -6.52 5.81
CA PRO A 72 6.37 -5.62 5.37
C PRO A 72 6.81 -4.14 5.42
N PRO A 73 6.20 -3.26 4.61
CA PRO A 73 6.52 -1.84 4.62
C PRO A 73 6.27 -1.18 5.99
N SER A 74 7.16 -0.27 6.39
CA SER A 74 7.11 0.39 7.71
C SER A 74 5.99 1.42 7.90
N HIS A 75 5.44 1.97 6.81
CA HIS A 75 4.37 2.97 6.87
C HIS A 75 3.22 2.59 5.94
N LEU A 76 1.99 2.82 6.41
CA LEU A 76 0.76 2.62 5.64
C LEU A 76 0.03 3.96 5.48
N ALA A 77 -0.38 4.27 4.26
CA ALA A 77 -1.34 5.33 3.98
C ALA A 77 -2.62 4.70 3.44
N LEU A 78 -3.75 4.99 4.09
CA LEU A 78 -5.09 4.58 3.65
C LEU A 78 -5.84 5.80 3.17
N HIS A 79 -6.38 5.70 1.96
CA HIS A 79 -7.18 6.75 1.35
C HIS A 79 -8.54 6.18 0.97
N THR A 80 -9.60 6.81 1.45
CA THR A 80 -10.95 6.52 0.99
C THR A 80 -11.30 7.45 -0.17
N TYR A 81 -12.08 6.95 -1.11
CA TYR A 81 -12.57 7.72 -2.24
C TYR A 81 -13.89 7.11 -2.71
N THR A 82 -14.75 7.91 -3.33
CA THR A 82 -16.10 7.50 -3.72
C THR A 82 -16.16 6.90 -5.12
N SER A 83 -15.18 7.19 -5.98
CA SER A 83 -15.15 6.72 -7.36
C SER A 83 -13.73 6.63 -7.91
N PRO A 84 -13.42 5.65 -8.77
CA PRO A 84 -12.18 5.62 -9.54
C PRO A 84 -11.96 6.88 -10.40
N ALA A 85 -13.03 7.63 -10.72
CA ALA A 85 -12.93 8.88 -11.47
C ALA A 85 -12.04 9.93 -10.79
N SER A 86 -11.88 9.87 -9.47
CA SER A 86 -10.95 10.74 -8.74
C SER A 86 -9.51 10.63 -9.26
N PHE A 87 -9.07 9.44 -9.69
CA PHE A 87 -7.71 9.20 -10.17
C PHE A 87 -7.40 9.75 -11.57
N VAL A 88 -8.43 10.13 -12.34
CA VAL A 88 -8.26 10.75 -13.66
C VAL A 88 -8.53 12.25 -13.65
N SER A 89 -8.91 12.80 -12.50
CA SER A 89 -9.14 14.24 -12.33
C SER A 89 -7.84 15.03 -12.48
N LYS A 90 -7.97 16.30 -12.89
CA LYS A 90 -6.83 17.21 -12.97
C LYS A 90 -6.18 17.40 -11.61
N GLU A 91 -7.00 17.55 -10.57
CA GLU A 91 -6.57 17.76 -9.19
C GLU A 91 -5.73 16.60 -8.69
N TYR A 92 -6.13 15.36 -9.00
CA TYR A 92 -5.34 14.19 -8.62
C TYR A 92 -4.02 14.15 -9.38
N HIS A 93 -4.05 14.43 -10.68
CA HIS A 93 -2.85 14.47 -11.49
C HIS A 93 -1.85 15.49 -10.94
N ASP A 94 -2.32 16.71 -10.66
CA ASP A 94 -1.52 17.78 -10.05
C ASP A 94 -0.96 17.36 -8.68
N ALA A 95 -1.76 16.67 -7.85
CA ALA A 95 -1.36 16.21 -6.52
C ALA A 95 -0.27 15.13 -6.55
N VAL A 96 -0.15 14.34 -7.63
CA VAL A 96 0.82 13.25 -7.75
C VAL A 96 1.95 13.53 -8.74
N SER A 97 1.99 14.70 -9.35
CA SER A 97 3.05 15.12 -10.27
C SER A 97 3.89 16.29 -9.77
N THR A 98 3.79 16.66 -8.49
CA THR A 98 4.61 17.73 -7.92
C THR A 98 6.10 17.34 -7.92
N PRO A 99 7.03 18.30 -8.07
CA PRO A 99 8.46 18.03 -7.97
C PRO A 99 8.85 17.39 -6.63
N TRP A 100 8.24 17.84 -5.52
CA TRP A 100 8.56 17.31 -4.19
C TRP A 100 8.08 15.87 -4.03
N ARG A 101 6.84 15.56 -4.45
CA ARG A 101 6.36 14.16 -4.48
C ARG A 101 7.30 13.26 -5.28
N ASN A 102 7.71 13.68 -6.48
CA ASN A 102 8.59 12.87 -7.32
C ASN A 102 9.93 12.62 -6.65
N LYS A 103 10.55 13.66 -6.08
CA LYS A 103 11.76 13.53 -5.27
C LYS A 103 11.58 12.52 -4.13
N ILE A 104 10.48 12.59 -3.38
CA ILE A 104 10.24 11.72 -2.24
C ILE A 104 10.01 10.27 -2.68
N VAL A 105 9.16 10.06 -3.68
CA VAL A 105 8.81 8.72 -4.14
C VAL A 105 9.98 8.02 -4.84
N GLU A 106 10.79 8.74 -5.62
CA GLU A 106 11.90 8.15 -6.37
C GLU A 106 13.20 8.11 -5.56
N GLY A 107 13.47 9.15 -4.77
CA GLY A 107 14.73 9.32 -4.04
C GLY A 107 14.68 8.89 -2.58
N SER A 108 13.52 8.96 -1.94
CA SER A 108 13.40 8.82 -0.48
C SER A 108 12.60 7.61 -0.02
N VAL A 109 11.87 6.92 -0.92
CA VAL A 109 11.12 5.70 -0.60
C VAL A 109 11.86 4.49 -1.16
N ALA A 110 12.37 3.63 -0.28
CA ALA A 110 13.08 2.42 -0.66
C ALA A 110 12.14 1.36 -1.24
N GLU A 111 10.93 1.24 -0.67
CA GLU A 111 9.95 0.23 -1.05
C GLU A 111 8.53 0.79 -0.99
N ARG A 112 7.70 0.42 -1.95
CA ARG A 112 6.29 0.81 -2.03
C ARG A 112 5.43 -0.29 -2.62
N GLU A 113 4.32 -0.53 -1.96
CA GLU A 113 3.22 -1.35 -2.44
C GLU A 113 1.94 -0.52 -2.44
N ARG A 114 1.00 -0.88 -3.32
CA ARG A 114 -0.33 -0.28 -3.40
C ARG A 114 -1.37 -1.38 -3.53
N TYR A 115 -2.32 -1.38 -2.61
CA TYR A 115 -3.48 -2.27 -2.63
C TYR A 115 -4.76 -1.45 -2.80
N VAL A 116 -5.76 -2.06 -3.42
CA VAL A 116 -7.10 -1.50 -3.55
C VAL A 116 -8.07 -2.47 -2.90
N PHE A 117 -8.89 -1.96 -1.99
CA PHE A 117 -9.84 -2.75 -1.22
C PHE A 117 -11.26 -2.24 -1.48
N THR A 118 -12.22 -3.15 -1.38
CA THR A 118 -13.64 -2.79 -1.24
C THR A 118 -14.02 -2.90 0.23
N TYR A 119 -14.85 -1.97 0.71
CA TYR A 119 -15.38 -2.04 2.07
C TYR A 119 -16.45 -3.13 2.16
N ILE A 120 -16.30 -4.04 3.12
CA ILE A 120 -17.22 -5.18 3.31
C ILE A 120 -18.14 -5.04 4.54
N GLY A 121 -17.90 -4.07 5.43
CA GLY A 121 -18.67 -3.85 6.65
C GLY A 121 -17.80 -3.64 7.89
N ILE A 122 -18.45 -3.33 9.01
CA ILE A 122 -17.89 -3.35 10.37
C ILE A 122 -18.37 -4.63 11.06
N LEU A 123 -17.58 -5.20 11.97
CA LEU A 123 -17.84 -6.48 12.63
C LEU A 123 -19.29 -6.63 13.15
N ASP A 124 -19.86 -5.57 13.72
CA ASP A 124 -21.23 -5.57 14.27
C ASP A 124 -22.33 -5.58 13.19
N GLU A 125 -21.98 -5.27 11.95
CA GLU A 125 -22.86 -5.20 10.78
C GLU A 125 -22.65 -6.38 9.80
N LEU A 126 -21.63 -7.21 10.05
CA LEU A 126 -21.39 -8.41 9.27
C LEU A 126 -22.36 -9.51 9.71
N PRO A 127 -22.92 -10.30 8.77
CA PRO A 127 -23.79 -11.41 9.14
C PRO A 127 -23.03 -12.41 10.00
N ASP A 128 -23.69 -12.97 11.01
CA ASP A 128 -23.14 -14.05 11.83
C ASP A 128 -22.85 -15.27 10.94
N ILE A 129 -21.57 -15.63 10.84
CA ILE A 129 -21.08 -16.71 9.98
C ILE A 129 -21.10 -18.09 10.67
N SER A 130 -21.79 -18.23 11.82
CA SER A 130 -21.86 -19.48 12.60
C SER A 130 -22.90 -20.52 12.14
N ALA A 131 -23.32 -20.50 10.87
CA ALA A 131 -24.28 -21.48 10.31
C ALA A 131 -23.64 -22.80 9.88
#